data_AF-A0A965AD68-F1
#
_entry.id   AF-A0A965AD68-F1
#
_cell.length_a   1.000
_cell.length_b   1.000
_cell.length_c   1.000
_cell.angle_alpha   90.00
_cell.angle_beta   90.00
_cell.angle_gamma   90.00
#
_symmetry.space_group_name_H-M   'P 1'
#
loop_
_entity.id
_entity.type
_entity.pdbx_description
1 polymer ?
#
loop_
_entity_poly.entity_id
_entity_poly.type
_entity_poly.pdbx_seq_one_letter_code
_entity_poly.pdbx_strand_id
1 'polypeptide(L)'
;LNYEAHGWTVHDFLKPVEIDGVWYAHYWANPMSGRPYAGTAATRLKTLGHSFTMGHQQTLDYATRFLSNGVQQCGLVAGAFYLHDEDYKSYQGNAHWRGLIVCHQVNNGAYDPMFVGMDYLCRRYEGMALSKFMRKLY
;
A
#
# COMPACT_ATOMS: atom_id res chain seq x y z
N LEU A 1 12.86 -10.97 10.64
CA LEU A 1 12.91 -9.50 10.47
C LEU A 1 12.71 -8.72 11.79
N ASN A 2 12.42 -9.38 12.92
CA ASN A 2 12.42 -8.81 14.29
C ASN A 2 11.77 -7.42 14.41
N TYR A 3 10.63 -7.23 13.74
CA TYR A 3 10.00 -5.93 13.57
C TYR A 3 9.62 -5.26 14.90
N GLU A 4 9.15 -6.05 15.86
CA GLU A 4 8.77 -5.56 17.20
C GLU A 4 9.94 -4.94 17.94
N ALA A 5 11.15 -5.53 17.85
CA ALA A 5 12.35 -4.97 18.46
C ALA A 5 12.79 -3.64 17.82
N HIS A 6 12.34 -3.36 16.60
CA HIS A 6 12.55 -2.09 15.92
C HIS A 6 11.40 -1.09 16.15
N GLY A 7 10.49 -1.38 17.10
CA GLY A 7 9.40 -0.49 17.50
C GLY A 7 8.15 -0.59 16.61
N TRP A 8 8.06 -1.58 15.73
CA TRP A 8 6.87 -1.79 14.90
C TRP A 8 5.82 -2.59 15.66
N THR A 9 4.56 -2.16 15.54
CA THR A 9 3.42 -3.00 15.92
C THR A 9 3.15 -3.99 14.79
N VAL A 10 3.12 -5.28 15.11
CA VAL A 10 2.87 -6.35 14.14
C VAL A 10 1.45 -6.88 14.33
N HIS A 11 0.76 -7.10 13.22
CA HIS A 11 -0.61 -7.63 13.21
C HIS A 11 -0.68 -8.95 12.46
N ASP A 12 -1.61 -9.81 12.86
CA ASP A 12 -1.82 -11.11 12.23
C ASP A 12 -2.16 -10.96 10.74
N PHE A 13 -1.63 -11.87 9.92
CA PHE A 13 -1.90 -11.88 8.49
C PHE A 13 -3.41 -11.96 8.21
N LEU A 14 -3.91 -11.08 7.35
CA LEU A 14 -5.31 -10.92 6.93
C LEU A 14 -6.34 -10.57 7.99
N LYS A 15 -5.97 -10.52 9.27
CA LYS A 15 -6.86 -10.02 10.31
C LYS A 15 -6.98 -8.50 10.14
N PRO A 16 -8.16 -7.95 9.83
CA PRO A 16 -8.31 -6.52 9.65
C PRO A 16 -8.03 -5.77 10.94
N VAL A 17 -7.35 -4.64 10.82
CA VAL A 17 -7.07 -3.72 11.93
C VAL A 17 -7.56 -2.34 11.54
N GLU A 18 -8.26 -1.68 12.45
CA GLU A 18 -8.73 -0.31 12.27
C GLU A 18 -7.87 0.63 13.11
N ILE A 19 -7.37 1.68 12.47
CA ILE A 19 -6.59 2.76 13.09
C ILE A 19 -7.09 4.07 12.50
N ASP A 20 -7.58 4.97 13.35
CA ASP A 20 -8.05 6.32 12.99
C ASP A 20 -9.06 6.34 11.82
N GLY A 21 -9.94 5.34 11.75
CA GLY A 21 -10.96 5.16 10.72
C GLY A 21 -10.47 4.54 9.40
N VAL A 22 -9.18 4.17 9.30
CA VAL A 22 -8.61 3.45 8.16
C VAL A 22 -8.46 1.98 8.52
N TRP A 23 -8.94 1.11 7.64
CA TRP A 23 -8.82 -0.33 7.82
C TRP A 23 -7.64 -0.92 7.04
N TYR A 24 -6.86 -1.77 7.69
CA TYR A 24 -5.65 -2.37 7.15
C TYR A 24 -5.79 -3.89 7.10
N ALA A 25 -5.49 -4.48 5.93
CA ALA A 25 -5.36 -5.91 5.73
C ALA A 25 -4.42 -6.18 4.55
N HIS A 26 -3.77 -7.34 4.49
CA HIS A 26 -2.89 -7.65 3.36
C HIS A 26 -3.65 -7.68 2.02
N TYR A 27 -4.83 -8.31 2.01
CA TYR A 27 -5.87 -8.14 0.99
C TYR A 27 -7.25 -8.23 1.62
N TRP A 28 -8.25 -7.76 0.89
CA TRP A 28 -9.65 -7.89 1.25
C TRP A 28 -10.28 -9.06 0.51
N ALA A 29 -10.89 -10.00 1.23
CA ALA A 29 -11.48 -11.20 0.68
C ALA A 29 -12.99 -11.08 0.49
N ASN A 30 -13.51 -11.65 -0.59
CA ASN A 30 -14.94 -11.82 -0.79
C ASN A 30 -15.48 -12.87 0.21
N PRO A 31 -16.47 -12.53 1.07
CA PRO A 31 -16.99 -13.45 2.09
C PRO A 31 -17.53 -14.76 1.56
N MET A 32 -18.03 -14.78 0.31
CA MET A 32 -18.66 -15.97 -0.28
C MET A 32 -17.65 -16.93 -0.92
N SER A 33 -16.45 -16.45 -1.30
CA SER A 33 -15.46 -17.26 -2.00
C SER A 33 -14.09 -17.33 -1.33
N GLY A 34 -13.84 -16.48 -0.32
CA GLY A 34 -12.53 -16.32 0.31
C GLY A 34 -11.45 -15.71 -0.60
N ARG A 35 -11.77 -15.44 -1.88
CA ARG A 35 -10.80 -14.91 -2.85
C ARG A 35 -10.60 -13.41 -2.68
N PRO A 36 -9.40 -12.87 -2.94
CA PRO A 36 -9.16 -11.43 -2.92
C PRO A 36 -10.11 -10.67 -3.87
N TYR A 37 -10.58 -9.51 -3.44
CA TYR A 37 -11.31 -8.59 -4.31
C TYR A 37 -10.41 -8.10 -5.45
N ALA A 38 -10.92 -8.17 -6.67
CA ALA A 38 -10.29 -7.61 -7.88
C ALA A 38 -10.72 -6.15 -8.11
N GLY A 39 -10.14 -5.53 -9.15
CA GLY A 39 -10.49 -4.17 -9.59
C GLY A 39 -9.52 -3.10 -9.12
N THR A 40 -9.95 -1.84 -9.17
CA THR A 40 -9.20 -0.66 -8.73
C THR A 40 -9.50 -0.33 -7.26
N ALA A 41 -8.72 0.59 -6.68
CA ALA A 41 -8.97 1.12 -5.35
C ALA A 41 -10.39 1.71 -5.23
N ALA A 42 -10.85 2.44 -6.25
CA ALA A 42 -12.20 3.03 -6.27
C ALA A 42 -13.32 1.96 -6.22
N THR A 43 -13.20 0.89 -6.99
CA THR A 43 -14.19 -0.21 -6.98
C THR A 43 -14.21 -0.90 -5.62
N ARG A 44 -13.04 -1.20 -5.05
CA ARG A 44 -12.95 -1.79 -3.70
C ARG A 44 -13.49 -0.86 -2.64
N LEU A 45 -13.22 0.44 -2.73
CA LEU A 45 -13.73 1.45 -1.80
C LEU A 45 -15.27 1.43 -1.80
N LYS A 46 -15.87 1.30 -2.99
CA LYS A 46 -17.32 1.12 -3.13
C LYS A 46 -17.83 -0.17 -2.49
N THR A 47 -17.16 -1.29 -2.72
CA THR A 47 -17.56 -2.61 -2.19
C THR A 47 -17.39 -2.72 -0.67
N LEU A 48 -16.28 -2.21 -0.13
CA LEU A 48 -15.94 -2.29 1.29
C LEU A 48 -16.73 -1.29 2.14
N GLY A 49 -17.01 -0.11 1.60
CA GLY A 49 -17.83 0.89 2.29
C GLY A 49 -17.07 1.76 3.30
N HIS A 50 -15.77 1.55 3.48
CA HIS A 50 -14.91 2.28 4.42
C HIS A 50 -13.51 2.49 3.84
N SER A 51 -12.77 3.45 4.39
CA SER A 51 -11.37 3.69 4.00
C SER A 51 -10.51 2.47 4.28
N PHE A 52 -9.64 2.11 3.34
CA PHE A 52 -8.82 0.92 3.46
C PHE A 52 -7.41 1.11 2.90
N THR A 53 -6.48 0.31 3.42
CA THR A 53 -5.13 0.12 2.86
C THR A 53 -4.85 -1.37 2.70
N MET A 54 -4.24 -1.76 1.58
CA MET A 54 -3.77 -3.13 1.36
C MET A 54 -2.47 -3.20 0.55
N GLY A 55 -1.74 -4.32 0.67
CA GLY A 55 -0.42 -4.53 0.07
C GLY A 55 -0.30 -5.73 -0.88
N HIS A 56 -1.38 -6.42 -1.19
CA HIS A 56 -1.32 -7.66 -1.99
C HIS A 56 -0.95 -7.46 -3.47
N GLN A 57 -1.25 -6.30 -4.05
CA GLN A 57 -1.00 -6.03 -5.47
C GLN A 57 0.20 -5.12 -5.66
N GLN A 58 1.12 -5.53 -6.54
CA GLN A 58 2.38 -4.86 -6.85
C GLN A 58 2.15 -3.66 -7.76
N THR A 59 1.51 -2.64 -7.18
CA THR A 59 1.15 -1.38 -7.82
C THR A 59 1.02 -0.29 -6.76
N LEU A 60 0.88 0.94 -7.24
CA LEU A 60 0.27 2.04 -6.50
C LEU A 60 -1.09 2.33 -7.14
N ASP A 61 -2.17 2.21 -6.36
CA ASP A 61 -3.51 2.62 -6.77
C ASP A 61 -4.18 3.33 -5.58
N TYR A 62 -4.55 4.59 -5.78
CA TYR A 62 -5.12 5.44 -4.74
C TYR A 62 -6.41 6.08 -5.25
N ALA A 63 -7.46 6.00 -4.45
CA ALA A 63 -8.76 6.58 -4.77
C ALA A 63 -9.33 7.31 -3.56
N THR A 64 -10.02 8.41 -3.82
CA THR A 64 -10.82 9.11 -2.83
C THR A 64 -12.28 9.15 -3.27
N ARG A 65 -13.20 9.19 -2.31
CA ARG A 65 -14.59 9.54 -2.56
C ARG A 65 -15.18 10.28 -1.39
N PHE A 66 -16.19 11.11 -1.65
CA PHE A 66 -16.98 11.75 -0.61
C PHE A 66 -18.33 11.05 -0.51
N LEU A 67 -18.77 10.79 0.72
CA LEU A 67 -20.12 10.36 1.01
C LEU A 67 -21.07 11.57 1.03
N SER A 68 -22.38 11.32 0.94
CA SER A 68 -23.40 12.37 0.97
C SER A 68 -23.44 13.15 2.29
N ASN A 69 -22.85 12.61 3.36
CA ASN A 69 -22.68 13.27 4.65
C ASN A 69 -21.38 14.08 4.76
N GLY A 70 -20.63 14.23 3.66
CA GLY A 70 -19.38 15.01 3.62
C GLY A 70 -18.13 14.26 4.08
N VAL A 71 -18.25 13.02 4.57
CA VAL A 71 -17.08 12.22 4.98
C VAL A 71 -16.28 11.80 3.75
N GLN A 72 -14.98 12.10 3.75
CA GLN A 72 -14.05 11.58 2.75
C GLN A 72 -13.60 10.17 3.13
N GLN A 73 -13.55 9.29 2.14
CA GLN A 73 -12.93 7.97 2.27
C GLN A 73 -11.76 7.83 1.31
N CYS A 74 -10.74 7.10 1.75
CA CYS A 74 -9.52 6.84 1.00
C CYS A 74 -9.32 5.34 0.82
N GLY A 75 -9.10 4.89 -0.41
CA GLY A 75 -8.68 3.53 -0.73
C GLY A 75 -7.25 3.54 -1.23
N LEU A 76 -6.38 2.75 -0.61
CA LEU A 76 -4.97 2.63 -0.96
C LEU A 76 -4.58 1.18 -1.23
N VAL A 77 -3.98 0.95 -2.38
CA VAL A 77 -3.27 -0.27 -2.73
C VAL A 77 -1.81 0.09 -2.95
N ALA A 78 -0.93 -0.46 -2.13
CA ALA A 78 0.50 -0.19 -2.15
C ALA A 78 1.27 -1.46 -1.78
N GLY A 79 1.42 -2.36 -2.76
CA GLY A 79 2.05 -3.67 -2.56
C GLY A 79 3.47 -3.79 -3.08
N ALA A 80 4.16 -2.67 -3.33
CA ALA A 80 5.44 -2.66 -3.99
C ALA A 80 6.50 -1.90 -3.16
N PHE A 81 7.19 -2.62 -2.28
CA PHE A 81 8.35 -2.14 -1.53
C PHE A 81 9.44 -3.21 -1.46
N TYR A 82 10.07 -3.46 -2.61
CA TYR A 82 11.12 -4.46 -2.77
C TYR A 82 12.02 -4.08 -3.96
N LEU A 83 13.25 -4.62 -3.97
CA LEU A 83 14.26 -4.27 -4.97
C LEU A 83 14.20 -5.14 -6.22
N HIS A 84 13.72 -6.37 -6.14
CA HIS A 84 13.75 -7.35 -7.23
C HIS A 84 12.59 -7.20 -8.22
N ASP A 85 12.69 -7.88 -9.35
CA ASP A 85 11.57 -8.11 -10.26
C ASP A 85 10.88 -9.42 -9.88
N GLU A 86 9.56 -9.43 -10.00
CA GLU A 86 8.71 -10.57 -9.69
C GLU A 86 8.59 -11.46 -10.93
N ASP A 87 8.99 -12.72 -10.82
CA ASP A 87 9.05 -13.65 -11.97
C ASP A 87 7.67 -13.84 -12.61
N TYR A 88 6.61 -13.98 -11.78
CA TYR A 88 5.24 -14.17 -12.28
C TYR A 88 4.68 -12.95 -13.02
N LYS A 89 5.29 -11.77 -12.87
CA LYS A 89 4.86 -10.55 -13.56
C LYS A 89 5.39 -10.46 -14.99
N SER A 90 6.29 -11.36 -15.40
CA SER A 90 6.92 -11.38 -16.72
C SER A 90 7.64 -10.06 -17.06
N TYR A 91 8.14 -9.94 -18.29
CA TYR A 91 8.80 -8.73 -18.78
C TYR A 91 7.89 -7.50 -18.80
N GLN A 92 6.57 -7.68 -18.88
CA GLN A 92 5.64 -6.56 -19.05
C GLN A 92 5.09 -6.01 -17.73
N GLY A 93 5.14 -6.77 -16.63
CA GLY A 93 4.49 -6.39 -15.38
C GLY A 93 5.41 -5.76 -14.33
N ASN A 94 6.73 -5.81 -14.51
CA ASN A 94 7.68 -5.35 -13.50
C ASN A 94 7.92 -3.82 -13.50
N ALA A 95 7.48 -3.12 -14.55
CA ALA A 95 7.49 -1.67 -14.61
C ALA A 95 6.32 -1.07 -13.81
N HIS A 96 6.49 -0.93 -12.49
CA HIS A 96 5.52 -0.32 -11.59
C HIS A 96 6.21 0.53 -10.52
N TRP A 97 5.45 1.44 -9.91
CA TRP A 97 5.94 2.27 -8.81
C TRP A 97 6.32 1.41 -7.60
N ARG A 98 7.39 1.79 -6.90
CA ARG A 98 7.87 1.13 -5.67
C ARG A 98 8.20 2.17 -4.61
N GLY A 99 7.71 1.99 -3.39
CA GLY A 99 7.90 2.97 -2.33
C GLY A 99 7.01 2.74 -1.10
N LEU A 100 7.06 3.72 -0.20
CA LEU A 100 6.23 3.78 1.00
C LEU A 100 5.31 5.00 0.93
N ILE A 101 4.26 4.98 1.75
CA ILE A 101 3.30 6.09 1.85
C ILE A 101 3.27 6.54 3.29
N VAL A 102 3.40 7.84 3.51
CA VAL A 102 3.17 8.46 4.81
C VAL A 102 1.80 9.12 4.76
N CYS A 103 0.92 8.73 5.67
CA CYS A 103 -0.41 9.32 5.80
C CYS A 103 -0.35 10.47 6.81
N HIS A 104 -0.51 11.70 6.34
CA HIS A 104 -0.60 12.90 7.19
C HIS A 104 -2.05 13.25 7.48
N GLN A 105 -2.29 13.97 8.58
CA GLN A 105 -3.62 14.47 8.95
C GLN A 105 -4.69 13.37 8.97
N VAL A 106 -4.35 12.20 9.51
CA VAL A 106 -5.29 11.08 9.58
C VAL A 106 -6.41 11.46 10.53
N ASN A 107 -7.63 11.47 10.01
CA ASN A 107 -8.83 11.82 10.75
C ASN A 107 -10.04 11.07 10.18
N ASN A 108 -10.58 10.14 10.98
CA ASN A 108 -11.81 9.40 10.66
C ASN A 108 -11.81 8.79 9.24
N GLY A 109 -10.72 8.12 8.88
CA GLY A 109 -10.56 7.44 7.59
C GLY A 109 -10.10 8.35 6.44
N ALA A 110 -10.03 9.66 6.62
CA ALA A 110 -9.43 10.58 5.66
C ALA A 110 -7.97 10.87 6.03
N TYR A 111 -7.12 11.12 5.03
CA TYR A 111 -5.73 11.50 5.22
C TYR A 111 -5.13 12.10 3.95
N ASP A 112 -4.03 12.83 4.10
CA ASP A 112 -3.22 13.38 3.03
C ASP A 112 -2.03 12.44 2.73
N PRO A 113 -2.00 11.77 1.57
CA PRO A 113 -0.91 10.84 1.26
C PRO A 113 0.34 11.57 0.79
N MET A 114 1.49 11.21 1.37
CA MET A 114 2.81 11.52 0.81
C MET A 114 3.43 10.24 0.23
N PHE A 115 3.51 10.16 -1.09
CA PHE A 115 4.14 9.05 -1.79
C PHE A 115 5.66 9.22 -1.81
N VAL A 116 6.38 8.28 -1.20
CA VAL A 116 7.85 8.31 -1.11
C VAL A 116 8.41 7.14 -1.90
N GLY A 117 8.90 7.42 -3.12
CA GLY A 117 9.47 6.40 -3.99
C GLY A 117 10.84 5.89 -3.50
N MET A 118 11.18 4.65 -3.82
CA MET A 118 12.47 4.08 -3.42
C MET A 118 13.68 4.81 -4.02
N ASP A 119 13.59 5.39 -5.22
CA ASP A 119 14.69 6.20 -5.79
C ASP A 119 15.00 7.43 -4.94
N TYR A 120 13.97 8.07 -4.39
CA TYR A 120 14.15 9.16 -3.43
C TYR A 120 14.85 8.67 -2.17
N LEU A 121 14.44 7.52 -1.62
CA LEU A 121 15.06 6.94 -0.42
C LEU A 121 16.54 6.60 -0.67
N CYS A 122 16.87 5.95 -1.78
CA CYS A 122 18.25 5.64 -2.15
C CYS A 122 19.09 6.92 -2.31
N ARG A 123 18.57 7.96 -2.97
CA ARG A 123 19.31 9.22 -3.09
C ARG A 123 19.57 9.87 -1.75
N ARG A 124 18.57 9.86 -0.87
CA ARG A 124 18.63 10.50 0.44
C ARG A 124 19.55 9.76 1.42
N TYR A 125 19.48 8.43 1.46
CA TYR A 125 20.13 7.63 2.50
C TYR A 125 21.38 6.89 2.01
N GLU A 126 21.48 6.61 0.71
CA GLU A 126 22.62 5.90 0.10
C GLU A 126 23.48 6.81 -0.80
N GLY A 127 23.07 8.06 -1.00
CA GLY A 127 23.76 9.02 -1.86
C GLY A 127 23.78 8.64 -3.33
N MET A 128 22.88 7.75 -3.79
CA MET A 128 22.85 7.28 -5.18
C MET A 128 21.44 6.95 -5.67
N ALA A 129 21.25 6.96 -6.99
CA ALA A 129 20.00 6.51 -7.61
C ALA A 129 19.77 5.01 -7.34
N LEU A 130 18.49 4.60 -7.31
CA LEU A 130 18.08 3.21 -7.10
C LEU A 130 18.74 2.25 -8.09
N SER A 131 18.88 2.64 -9.36
CA SER A 131 19.53 1.82 -10.38
C SER A 131 21.01 1.52 -10.07
N LYS A 132 21.72 2.47 -9.47
CA LYS A 132 23.12 2.28 -9.03
C LYS A 132 23.19 1.45 -7.76
N PHE A 133 22.25 1.66 -6.84
CA PHE A 133 22.13 0.88 -5.61
C PHE A 133 21.89 -0.61 -5.91
N MET A 134 20.97 -0.92 -6.83
CA MET A 134 20.68 -2.29 -7.24
C MET A 134 21.89 -2.99 -7.84
N ARG A 135 22.61 -2.35 -8.77
CA ARG A 135 23.86 -2.87 -9.37
C ARG A 135 25.02 -3.10 -8.39
N LYS A 136 24.95 -2.51 -7.19
CA LYS A 136 25.98 -2.68 -6.16
C LYS A 136 25.70 -3.93 -5.32
N LEU A 137 24.43 -4.26 -5.14
CA LEU A 137 23.98 -5.40 -4.31
C LEU A 137 23.81 -6.69 -5.12
N TYR A 138 23.53 -6.57 -6.41
CA TYR A 138 23.31 -7.65 -7.37
C TYR A 138 24.23 -7.46 -8.57
#